data_AF-A0A286CWK0-F1
#
_entry.id   AF-A0A286CWK0-F1
#
_cell.length_a   1.000
_cell.length_b   1.000
_cell.length_c   1.000
_cell.angle_alpha   90.00
_cell.angle_beta   90.00
_cell.angle_gamma   90.00
#
_symmetry.space_group_name_H-M   'P 1'
#
loop_
_entity.id
_entity.type
_entity.pdbx_description
1 polymer ?
#
loop_
_entity_poly.entity_id
_entity_poly.type
_entity_poly.pdbx_seq_one_letter_code
_entity_poly.pdbx_strand_id
1 'polypeptide(L)'
;MPEFEKVIELVDYYDGPREGLANFQGKPHTFKSRMLDVYGADDAIDLFDLAPVGLDGPTVVARAEFRRVGSGPQPPGEWPVHAVRWALVSADGA
;
A
#
# COMPACT_ATOMS: atom_id res chain seq x y z
N MET A 1 -12.73 -10.77 -6.73
CA MET A 1 -11.84 -9.61 -6.59
C MET A 1 -11.28 -9.65 -5.18
N PRO A 2 -9.99 -9.33 -4.95
CA PRO A 2 -9.48 -9.22 -3.59
C PRO A 2 -10.29 -8.16 -2.82
N GLU A 3 -10.60 -8.45 -1.56
CA GLU A 3 -11.33 -7.54 -0.67
C GLU A 3 -10.41 -6.38 -0.25
N PHE A 4 -11.02 -5.28 0.19
CA PHE A 4 -10.27 -4.18 0.79
C PHE A 4 -9.79 -4.61 2.17
N GLU A 5 -8.49 -4.57 2.38
CA GLU A 5 -7.82 -4.91 3.62
C GLU A 5 -7.51 -3.65 4.44
N LYS A 6 -7.34 -3.82 5.75
CA LYS A 6 -7.08 -2.71 6.67
C LYS A 6 -5.67 -2.15 6.44
N VAL A 7 -5.57 -0.82 6.30
CA VAL A 7 -4.33 -0.10 6.58
C VAL A 7 -4.24 0.10 8.09
N ILE A 8 -3.19 -0.44 8.70
CA ILE A 8 -2.99 -0.44 10.15
C ILE A 8 -2.36 0.88 10.59
N GLU A 9 -1.34 1.32 9.86
CA GLU A 9 -0.56 2.51 10.13
C GLU A 9 -0.10 3.13 8.82
N LEU A 10 0.03 4.45 8.79
CA LEU A 10 0.62 5.19 7.69
C LEU A 10 1.82 5.99 8.22
N VAL A 11 2.93 5.92 7.50
CA VAL A 11 4.25 6.49 7.84
C VAL A 11 4.70 7.57 6.86
N ASP A 12 4.25 7.52 5.59
CA ASP A 12 4.35 8.64 4.63
C ASP A 12 3.02 8.85 3.85
N TYR A 13 2.60 10.11 3.75
CA TYR A 13 1.37 10.57 3.10
C TYR A 13 1.54 11.99 2.55
N TYR A 14 2.05 12.10 1.32
CA TYR A 14 2.25 13.40 0.64
C TYR A 14 1.05 13.74 -0.27
N ASP A 15 0.79 12.90 -1.27
CA ASP A 15 -0.30 12.96 -2.25
C ASP A 15 -1.21 11.72 -2.22
N GLY A 16 -0.98 10.85 -1.24
CA GLY A 16 -1.63 9.57 -1.03
C GLY A 16 -0.76 8.68 -0.14
N PRO A 17 -1.23 7.49 0.29
CA PRO A 17 -0.41 6.56 1.07
C PRO A 17 0.86 6.14 0.33
N ARG A 18 2.03 6.35 0.94
CA ARG A 18 3.33 6.01 0.36
C ARG A 18 4.09 4.96 1.15
N GLU A 19 4.03 5.03 2.47
CA GLU A 19 4.69 4.07 3.35
C GLU A 19 3.80 3.79 4.55
N GLY A 20 3.85 2.56 5.05
CA GLY A 20 3.12 2.19 6.26
C GLY A 20 3.01 0.69 6.48
N LEU A 21 2.00 0.32 7.25
CA LEU A 21 1.66 -1.05 7.62
C LEU A 21 0.23 -1.35 7.20
N ALA A 22 0.02 -2.45 6.50
CA ALA A 22 -1.30 -2.88 6.07
C ALA A 22 -1.40 -4.41 6.02
N ASN A 23 -2.63 -4.91 6.02
CA ASN A 23 -2.85 -6.33 5.79
C ASN A 23 -2.72 -6.66 4.30
N PHE A 24 -2.03 -7.75 4.02
CA PHE A 24 -2.00 -8.44 2.73
C PHE A 24 -2.30 -9.92 2.97
N GLN A 25 -3.37 -10.43 2.37
CA GLN A 25 -3.88 -11.78 2.60
C GLN A 25 -4.17 -12.07 4.08
N GLY A 26 -4.68 -11.06 4.80
CA GLY A 26 -5.00 -11.14 6.23
C GLY A 26 -3.79 -11.09 7.16
N LYS A 27 -2.58 -10.85 6.64
CA LYS A 27 -1.35 -10.78 7.44
C LYS A 27 -0.67 -9.41 7.33
N PRO A 28 -0.07 -8.90 8.42
CA PRO A 28 0.58 -7.59 8.40
C PRO A 28 1.84 -7.60 7.52
N HIS A 29 1.90 -6.62 6.61
CA HIS A 29 3.05 -6.34 5.76
C HIS A 29 3.37 -4.84 5.82
N THR A 30 4.66 -4.50 5.93
CA THR A 30 5.07 -3.13 5.61
C THR A 30 4.89 -2.93 4.12
N PHE A 31 4.43 -1.74 3.72
CA PHE A 31 4.34 -1.35 2.33
C PHE A 31 5.18 -0.11 2.07
N LYS A 32 5.81 -0.03 0.91
CA LYS A 32 6.56 1.15 0.47
C LYS A 32 6.38 1.38 -1.02
N SER A 33 5.99 2.60 -1.39
CA SER A 33 5.83 3.03 -2.77
C SER A 33 7.16 3.03 -3.50
N ARG A 34 7.17 2.49 -4.73
CA ARG A 34 8.31 2.52 -5.64
C ARG A 34 8.41 3.79 -6.48
N MET A 35 7.49 4.75 -6.27
CA MET A 35 7.39 5.99 -7.07
C MET A 35 8.72 6.76 -7.17
N LEU A 36 9.59 6.70 -6.15
CA LEU A 36 10.90 7.37 -6.17
C LEU A 36 12.02 6.54 -6.82
N ASP A 37 11.86 5.22 -6.87
CA ASP A 37 12.87 4.28 -7.41
C ASP A 37 12.67 4.01 -8.90
N VAL A 38 11.48 4.30 -9.44
CA VAL A 38 11.12 4.12 -10.85
C VAL A 38 10.67 5.47 -11.42
N TYR A 39 11.61 6.40 -11.57
CA TYR A 39 11.34 7.70 -12.23
C TYR A 39 10.95 7.48 -13.71
N GLY A 40 9.81 8.04 -14.13
CA GLY A 40 9.48 8.26 -15.55
C GLY A 40 8.41 7.35 -16.17
N ALA A 41 7.82 6.41 -15.42
CA ALA A 41 6.61 5.71 -15.84
C ALA A 41 5.43 6.10 -14.95
N ASP A 42 4.38 6.68 -15.52
CA ASP A 42 3.13 6.99 -14.81
C ASP A 42 2.57 5.74 -14.06
N ASP A 43 2.87 4.55 -14.57
CA ASP A 43 2.48 3.25 -14.01
C ASP A 43 3.19 2.89 -12.69
N ALA A 44 4.26 3.58 -12.31
CA ALA A 44 5.01 3.33 -11.08
C ALA A 44 4.39 3.96 -9.83
N ILE A 45 3.50 4.95 -10.02
CA ILE A 45 2.81 5.66 -8.93
C ILE A 45 2.01 4.67 -8.06
N ASP A 46 1.50 3.60 -8.65
CA ASP A 46 0.66 2.62 -7.98
C ASP A 46 1.42 1.36 -7.52
N LEU A 47 2.75 1.27 -7.67
CA LEU A 47 3.53 0.08 -7.32
C LEU A 47 4.12 0.16 -5.91
N PHE A 48 3.96 -0.93 -5.14
CA PHE A 48 4.39 -1.05 -3.77
C PHE A 48 5.14 -2.35 -3.52
N ASP A 49 6.23 -2.24 -2.76
CA ASP A 49 6.89 -3.38 -2.13
C ASP A 49 6.17 -3.76 -0.85
N LEU A 50 5.84 -5.04 -0.69
CA LEU A 50 5.22 -5.61 0.51
C LEU A 50 6.18 -6.58 1.18
N ALA A 51 6.58 -6.29 2.42
CA ALA A 51 7.44 -7.17 3.21
C ALA A 51 6.69 -7.67 4.47
N PRO A 52 6.66 -8.99 4.72
CA PRO A 52 5.94 -9.54 5.87
C PRO A 52 6.57 -9.07 7.19
N VAL A 53 5.74 -8.71 8.17
CA VAL A 53 6.21 -8.29 9.50
C VAL A 53 6.38 -9.50 10.41
N GLY A 54 7.54 -9.59 11.08
CA GLY A 54 7.82 -10.62 12.08
C GLY A 54 8.01 -12.03 11.51
N LEU A 55 8.17 -12.16 10.20
CA LEU A 55 8.43 -13.41 9.49
C LEU A 55 9.55 -13.18 8.48
N ASP A 56 10.42 -14.17 8.29
CA ASP A 56 11.29 -14.21 7.12
C ASP A 56 10.44 -14.62 5.91
N GLY A 57 10.37 -13.76 4.91
CA GLY A 57 9.61 -14.03 3.69
C GLY A 57 9.99 -13.09 2.55
N PRO A 58 9.68 -13.47 1.30
CA PRO A 58 10.03 -12.66 0.15
C PRO A 58 9.22 -11.36 0.13
N THR A 59 9.87 -10.27 -0.23
CA THR A 59 9.17 -9.05 -0.64
C THR A 59 8.44 -9.32 -1.95
N VAL A 60 7.17 -8.94 -2.03
CA VAL A 60 6.36 -9.03 -3.25
C VAL A 60 5.99 -7.65 -3.76
N VAL A 61 5.79 -7.53 -5.06
CA VAL A 61 5.37 -6.27 -5.68
C VAL A 61 3.88 -6.34 -5.99
N ALA A 62 3.15 -5.32 -5.55
CA ALA A 62 1.73 -5.20 -5.80
C ALA A 62 1.36 -3.79 -6.28
N ARG A 63 0.33 -3.71 -7.11
CA ARG A 63 -0.44 -2.49 -7.28
C ARG A 63 -1.36 -2.28 -6.08
N ALA A 64 -1.57 -1.03 -5.68
CA ALA A 64 -2.44 -0.69 -4.57
C ALA A 64 -3.58 0.23 -5.01
N GLU A 65 -4.81 -0.10 -4.62
CA GLU A 65 -5.92 0.85 -4.63
C GLU A 65 -6.26 1.20 -3.19
N PHE A 66 -6.02 2.45 -2.80
CA PHE A 66 -6.40 2.96 -1.48
C PHE A 66 -7.78 3.62 -1.53
N ARG A 67 -8.56 3.41 -0.47
CA ARG A 67 -9.83 4.09 -0.26
C ARG A 67 -9.91 4.62 1.15
N ARG A 68 -10.33 5.87 1.30
CA ARG A 68 -10.64 6.45 2.60
C ARG A 68 -11.83 5.71 3.22
N VAL A 69 -11.70 5.36 4.49
CA VAL A 69 -12.76 4.76 5.30
C VAL A 69 -13.31 5.83 6.23
N GLY A 70 -14.64 6.01 6.20
CA GLY A 70 -15.35 7.01 6.99
C GLY A 70 -15.73 8.26 6.20
N SER A 71 -16.89 8.82 6.54
CA SER A 71 -17.49 10.00 5.90
C SER A 71 -17.31 11.29 6.73
N GLY A 72 -16.57 11.23 7.83
CA GLY A 72 -16.40 12.34 8.77
C GLY A 72 -15.25 13.29 8.42
N PRO A 73 -15.25 14.50 9.02
CA PRO A 73 -14.11 15.41 8.94
C PRO A 73 -12.85 14.73 9.50
N GLN A 74 -11.74 14.91 8.80
CA GLN A 74 -10.42 14.45 9.21
C GLN A 74 -10.00 15.24 10.47
N PRO A 75 -9.66 14.60 11.61
CA PRO A 75 -9.09 15.33 12.73
C PRO A 75 -7.78 16.01 12.29
N PRO A 76 -7.54 17.26 12.71
CA PRO A 76 -6.30 17.95 12.34
C PRO A 76 -5.10 17.21 12.91
N GLY A 77 -4.13 16.90 12.04
CA GLY A 77 -2.91 16.16 12.39
C GLY A 77 -3.02 14.63 12.29
N GLU A 78 -4.21 14.08 12.05
CA GLU A 78 -4.38 12.63 11.81
C GLU A 78 -4.56 12.33 10.32
N TRP A 79 -4.08 11.16 9.89
CA TRP A 79 -4.15 10.75 8.50
C TRP A 79 -5.44 9.99 8.24
N PRO A 80 -5.99 10.03 7.02
CA PRO A 80 -7.25 9.37 6.77
C PRO A 80 -7.10 7.88 7.03
N VAL A 81 -8.10 7.27 7.66
CA VAL A 81 -8.15 5.81 7.74
C VAL A 81 -8.31 5.30 6.32
N HIS A 82 -7.45 4.38 5.89
CA HIS A 82 -7.54 3.79 4.58
C HIS A 82 -7.84 2.30 4.67
N ALA A 83 -8.54 1.79 3.68
CA ALA A 83 -8.49 0.40 3.29
C ALA A 83 -7.77 0.30 1.96
N VAL A 84 -7.10 -0.82 1.73
CA VAL A 84 -6.26 -1.03 0.55
C VAL A 84 -6.60 -2.34 -0.12
N ARG A 85 -6.64 -2.32 -1.44
CA ARG A 85 -6.77 -3.53 -2.25
C ARG A 85 -5.48 -3.76 -3.02
N TRP A 86 -4.88 -4.92 -2.81
CA TRP A 86 -3.63 -5.31 -3.45
C TRP A 86 -3.89 -6.14 -4.72
N ALA A 87 -3.13 -5.86 -5.76
CA ALA A 87 -3.06 -6.69 -6.96
C ALA A 87 -1.60 -7.03 -7.25
N LEU A 88 -1.20 -8.28 -7.02
CA LEU A 88 0.17 -8.73 -7.29
C LEU A 88 0.54 -8.47 -8.75
N VAL A 89 1.74 -7.96 -8.96
CA VAL A 89 2.33 -7.86 -10.30
C VAL A 89 2.98 -9.20 -10.60
N SER A 90 2.44 -9.91 -11.59
CA SER A 90 3.05 -11.13 -12.11
C SER A 90 4.43 -10.79 -12.70
N ALA A 91 5.43 -11.66 -12.49
CA ALA A 91 6.74 -11.53 -13.12
C ALA A 91 6.71 -11.73 -14.65
N ASP A 92 5.56 -12.10 -15.22
CA ASP A 92 5.39 -12.36 -16.64
C ASP A 92 5.02 -11.09 -17.41
N GLY A 93 6.06 -10.42 -17.88
CA GLY A 93 6.01 -9.44 -18.95
C GLY A 93 7.28 -9.57 -19.79
N ALA A 94 7.34 -10.66 -20.56
CA ALA A 94 8.31 -10.89 -21.62
C ALA A 94 8.01 -10.01 -22.85
#